data_AF-A0A8D8ANB9-F1
#
_entry.id   AF-A0A8D8ANB9-F1
#
_cell.length_a   1.000
_cell.length_b   1.000
_cell.length_c   1.000
_cell.angle_alpha   90.00
_cell.angle_beta   90.00
_cell.angle_gamma   90.00
#
_symmetry.space_group_name_H-M   'P 1'
#
loop_
_entity.id
_entity.type
_entity.pdbx_description
1 polymer ?
#
loop_
_entity_poly.entity_id
_entity_poly.type
_entity_poly.pdbx_seq_one_letter_code
_entity_poly.pdbx_strand_id
1 'polypeptide(L)'
;VGAQDSHGTPFEGKMFTKKSNIDLKKSTAKIQDSKKDSTARLRHLKTILEHVDTEEAKNLFEANYSHVYYILYDTFVQAETNLRQRVHKTHREELDGSLWLLNKILCLLPELVARRWQVHSLGRILAKLLHYGNSVKLRREGVRYFLLWYQALGDNAPPFVHGMFTELVPGLTVPQKGKTGPLALDSEFIATDVLNHPNMKGELGGSVFHDTGAHPVKSPEIQPLIPPSSHERTAAPDPRDGLEILLDCMVQSCGCLKWRDNNPQKHIRTFNFLLSRFREQYLPVFCPSFDYSTSIYEPKMDLPAMRNISKREEVMSSCIVVLVIWIAKYTHERHISTKLDNVQIDEDAIGENSSLLSNLGYTQTQLVRDVLYSSRDTVNFVHEIYRQAFLMSFTSKSQIEAMRIAISVYRDWMSTIPPPPFLLEPDTSEASLSGSSSELQ
;
A
#
# COMPACT_ATOMS: atom_id res chain seq x y z
N VAL A 1 -13.12 72.85 29.37
CA VAL A 1 -13.43 73.04 27.93
C VAL A 1 -12.12 73.07 27.17
N GLY A 2 -11.91 72.12 26.26
CA GLY A 2 -10.85 72.18 25.24
C GLY A 2 -9.63 71.26 25.43
N ALA A 3 -9.51 70.33 24.48
CA ALA A 3 -8.29 69.83 23.82
C ALA A 3 -7.59 68.55 24.31
N GLN A 4 -7.22 67.76 23.28
CA GLN A 4 -6.20 66.71 23.14
C GLN A 4 -6.59 65.23 23.31
N ASP A 5 -6.87 64.62 22.15
CA ASP A 5 -6.16 63.52 21.48
C ASP A 5 -5.82 62.19 22.19
N SER A 6 -5.93 61.16 21.33
CA SER A 6 -5.16 59.91 21.27
C SER A 6 -5.78 58.67 21.93
N HIS A 7 -6.42 57.83 21.11
CA HIS A 7 -5.99 56.45 20.89
C HIS A 7 -6.70 55.90 19.64
N GLY A 8 -5.95 55.86 18.54
CA GLY A 8 -6.36 55.18 17.31
C GLY A 8 -6.29 53.67 17.51
N THR A 9 -7.40 53.00 17.24
CA THR A 9 -7.42 51.58 16.89
C THR A 9 -7.09 51.47 15.40
N PRO A 10 -6.04 50.73 15.00
CA PRO A 10 -5.84 50.42 13.60
C PRO A 10 -6.93 49.42 13.19
N PHE A 11 -7.78 49.83 12.24
CA PHE A 11 -8.52 48.88 11.42
C PHE A 11 -7.49 47.98 10.73
N GLU A 12 -7.30 46.77 11.23
CA GLU A 12 -6.71 45.69 10.45
C GLU A 12 -7.59 45.50 9.23
N GLY A 13 -7.13 46.06 8.11
CA GLY A 13 -7.62 45.67 6.80
C GLY A 13 -7.46 44.16 6.70
N LYS A 14 -8.58 43.44 6.72
CA LYS A 14 -8.64 42.09 6.16
C LYS A 14 -8.14 42.20 4.74
N MET A 15 -6.85 41.92 4.53
CA MET A 15 -6.33 41.55 3.23
C MET A 15 -7.10 40.29 2.83
N PHE A 16 -8.18 40.48 2.08
CA PHE A 16 -8.68 39.45 1.20
C PHE A 16 -7.53 39.14 0.26
N THR A 17 -6.78 38.09 0.55
CA THR A 17 -5.96 37.42 -0.44
C THR A 17 -6.92 37.03 -1.56
N LYS A 18 -6.97 37.83 -2.62
CA LYS A 18 -7.61 37.47 -3.87
C LYS A 18 -6.96 36.16 -4.30
N LYS A 19 -7.60 35.03 -4.01
CA LYS A 19 -7.34 33.79 -4.75
C LYS A 19 -7.46 34.19 -6.21
N SER A 20 -6.35 34.15 -6.95
CA SER A 20 -6.37 34.42 -8.38
C SER A 20 -7.46 33.54 -8.98
N ASN A 21 -8.46 34.17 -9.62
CA ASN A 21 -9.56 33.47 -10.24
C ASN A 21 -8.99 32.77 -11.49
N ILE A 22 -8.42 31.60 -11.30
CA ILE A 22 -7.95 30.77 -12.39
C ILE A 22 -9.18 30.37 -13.19
N ASP A 23 -9.17 30.68 -14.48
CA ASP A 23 -10.16 30.14 -15.41
C ASP A 23 -9.91 28.63 -15.56
N LEU A 24 -10.58 27.86 -14.71
CA LEU A 24 -10.49 26.40 -14.64
C LEU A 24 -10.90 25.76 -15.97
N LYS A 25 -11.88 26.34 -16.68
CA LYS A 25 -12.31 25.85 -18.00
C LYS A 25 -11.19 26.01 -19.02
N LYS A 26 -10.58 27.19 -19.10
CA LYS A 26 -9.44 27.44 -19.99
C LYS A 26 -8.23 26.59 -19.65
N SER A 27 -7.95 26.37 -18.36
CA SER A 27 -6.81 25.54 -17.92
C SER A 27 -7.05 24.05 -18.21
N THR A 28 -8.28 23.57 -18.03
CA THR A 28 -8.68 22.19 -18.40
C THR A 28 -8.54 21.97 -19.90
N ALA A 29 -8.93 22.94 -20.73
CA ALA A 29 -8.74 22.86 -22.19
C ALA A 29 -7.25 22.71 -22.56
N LYS A 30 -6.32 23.34 -21.83
CA LYS A 30 -4.87 23.17 -22.05
C LYS A 30 -4.39 21.75 -21.72
N ILE A 31 -5.06 21.05 -20.79
CA ILE A 31 -4.75 19.66 -20.45
C ILE A 31 -5.28 18.71 -21.52
N GLN A 32 -6.33 19.07 -22.25
CA GLN A 32 -6.89 18.28 -23.34
C GLN A 32 -6.17 18.51 -24.68
N ASP A 33 -5.49 19.65 -24.84
CA ASP A 33 -4.78 20.03 -26.06
C ASP A 33 -3.61 19.09 -26.38
N SER A 34 -3.80 18.21 -27.37
CA SER A 34 -2.80 17.25 -27.83
C SER A 34 -1.62 17.89 -28.56
N LYS A 35 -1.71 19.17 -28.94
CA LYS A 35 -0.60 19.91 -29.57
C LYS A 35 0.42 20.39 -28.54
N LYS A 36 0.05 20.45 -27.25
CA LYS A 36 0.96 20.79 -26.17
C LYS A 36 1.75 19.56 -25.73
N ASP A 37 3.02 19.77 -25.38
CA ASP A 37 3.85 18.73 -24.79
C ASP A 37 3.31 18.28 -23.42
N SER A 38 3.56 17.03 -23.06
CA SER A 38 3.01 16.42 -21.85
C SER A 38 3.57 17.06 -20.57
N THR A 39 4.81 17.55 -20.58
CA THR A 39 5.41 18.26 -19.44
C THR A 39 4.71 19.59 -19.16
N ALA A 40 4.33 20.35 -20.20
CA ALA A 40 3.51 21.54 -20.06
C ALA A 40 2.10 21.23 -19.58
N ARG A 41 1.48 20.15 -20.10
CA ARG A 41 0.15 19.69 -19.65
C ARG A 41 0.17 19.27 -18.17
N LEU A 42 1.23 18.58 -17.73
CA LEU A 42 1.46 18.22 -16.33
C LEU A 42 1.57 19.46 -15.43
N ARG A 43 2.32 20.50 -15.85
CA ARG A 43 2.41 21.77 -15.12
C ARG A 43 1.06 22.45 -14.97
N HIS A 44 0.25 22.48 -16.03
CA HIS A 44 -1.12 23.01 -15.95
C HIS A 44 -1.99 22.19 -15.00
N LEU A 45 -1.89 20.86 -15.00
CA LEU A 45 -2.62 20.02 -14.06
C LEU A 45 -2.23 20.29 -12.61
N LYS A 46 -0.93 20.45 -12.31
CA LYS A 46 -0.44 20.86 -10.98
C LYS A 46 -1.07 22.18 -10.54
N THR A 47 -1.01 23.21 -11.39
CA THR A 47 -1.61 24.52 -11.10
C THR A 47 -3.11 24.44 -10.85
N ILE A 48 -3.85 23.60 -11.60
CA ILE A 48 -5.28 23.41 -11.33
C ILE A 48 -5.49 22.81 -9.94
N LEU A 49 -4.75 21.76 -9.59
CA LEU A 49 -4.88 21.09 -8.29
C LEU A 49 -4.51 21.95 -7.08
N GLU A 50 -3.72 23.00 -7.26
CA GLU A 50 -3.45 24.00 -6.22
C GLU A 50 -4.65 24.91 -5.92
N HIS A 51 -5.64 24.96 -6.82
CA HIS A 51 -6.75 25.92 -6.78
C HIS A 51 -8.13 25.28 -6.63
N VAL A 52 -8.22 23.96 -6.71
CA VAL A 52 -9.47 23.20 -6.56
C VAL A 52 -9.43 22.39 -5.27
N ASP A 53 -10.59 22.12 -4.70
CA ASP A 53 -10.67 21.19 -3.57
C ASP A 53 -10.54 19.71 -4.03
N THR A 54 -10.57 18.78 -3.07
CA THR A 54 -10.40 17.36 -3.38
C THR A 54 -11.57 16.76 -4.17
N GLU A 55 -12.77 17.29 -4.00
CA GLU A 55 -13.96 16.81 -4.72
C GLU A 55 -13.95 17.29 -6.17
N GLU A 56 -13.65 18.57 -6.39
CA GLU A 56 -13.41 19.15 -7.71
C GLU A 56 -12.25 18.46 -8.44
N ALA A 57 -11.15 18.16 -7.73
CA ALA A 57 -10.03 17.40 -8.28
C ALA A 57 -10.46 16.00 -8.74
N LYS A 58 -11.27 15.28 -7.93
CA LYS A 58 -11.81 13.97 -8.31
C LYS A 58 -12.68 14.09 -9.56
N ASN A 59 -13.62 15.03 -9.59
CA ASN A 59 -14.50 15.26 -10.72
C ASN A 59 -13.73 15.60 -12.01
N LEU A 60 -12.67 16.42 -11.90
CA LEU A 60 -11.78 16.75 -13.01
C LEU A 60 -11.07 15.50 -13.57
N PHE A 61 -10.52 14.66 -12.69
CA PHE A 61 -9.83 13.43 -13.08
C PHE A 61 -10.82 12.43 -13.70
N GLU A 62 -12.01 12.27 -13.14
CA GLU A 62 -13.05 11.38 -13.68
C GLU A 62 -13.58 11.85 -15.04
N ALA A 63 -13.63 13.16 -15.30
CA ALA A 63 -14.02 13.69 -16.60
C ALA A 63 -12.90 13.59 -17.66
N ASN A 64 -11.64 13.48 -17.23
CA ASN A 64 -10.47 13.60 -18.11
C ASN A 64 -9.49 12.41 -18.01
N TYR A 65 -9.92 11.26 -17.49
CA TYR A 65 -9.05 10.13 -17.12
C TYR A 65 -8.10 9.69 -18.25
N SER A 66 -8.56 9.70 -19.51
CA SER A 66 -7.75 9.30 -20.66
C SER A 66 -6.61 10.30 -20.93
N HIS A 67 -6.90 11.59 -20.92
CA HIS A 67 -5.91 12.65 -21.10
C HIS A 67 -4.90 12.67 -19.95
N VAL A 68 -5.39 12.55 -18.71
CA VAL A 68 -4.55 12.51 -17.51
C VAL A 68 -3.62 11.30 -17.53
N TYR A 69 -4.13 10.13 -17.91
CA TYR A 69 -3.31 8.92 -18.04
C TYR A 69 -2.26 9.04 -19.14
N TYR A 70 -2.63 9.60 -20.29
CA TYR A 70 -1.68 9.84 -21.38
C TYR A 70 -0.51 10.71 -20.91
N ILE A 71 -0.80 11.80 -20.17
CA ILE A 71 0.24 12.67 -19.61
C ILE A 71 1.17 11.86 -18.70
N LEU A 72 0.62 11.07 -17.77
CA LEU A 72 1.44 10.20 -16.90
C LEU A 72 2.34 9.28 -17.74
N TYR A 73 1.77 8.57 -18.70
CA TYR A 73 2.49 7.58 -19.48
C TYR A 73 3.64 8.22 -20.26
N ASP A 74 3.35 9.31 -20.98
CA ASP A 74 4.34 9.99 -21.81
C ASP A 74 5.44 10.66 -20.96
N THR A 75 5.09 11.35 -19.86
CA THR A 75 6.12 11.96 -18.99
C THR A 75 6.97 10.90 -18.29
N PHE A 76 6.39 9.76 -17.91
CA PHE A 76 7.13 8.67 -17.28
C PHE A 76 8.12 8.03 -18.27
N VAL A 77 7.68 7.77 -19.51
CA VAL A 77 8.55 7.19 -20.56
C VAL A 77 9.68 8.16 -20.92
N GLN A 78 9.42 9.45 -20.99
CA GLN A 78 10.44 10.48 -21.20
C GLN A 78 11.46 10.49 -20.05
N ALA A 79 10.98 10.55 -18.81
CA ALA A 79 11.84 10.53 -17.62
C ALA A 79 12.69 9.25 -17.56
N GLU A 80 12.11 8.08 -17.84
CA GLU A 80 12.83 6.82 -17.92
C GLU A 80 13.93 6.85 -19.00
N THR A 81 13.60 7.34 -20.20
CA THR A 81 14.55 7.42 -21.31
C THR A 81 15.74 8.33 -20.94
N ASN A 82 15.47 9.47 -20.32
CA ASN A 82 16.50 10.41 -19.87
C ASN A 82 17.38 9.81 -18.76
N LEU A 83 16.78 9.13 -17.78
CA LEU A 83 17.49 8.45 -16.69
C LEU A 83 18.39 7.31 -17.18
N ARG A 84 17.98 6.59 -18.23
CA ARG A 84 18.78 5.53 -18.86
C ARG A 84 20.03 6.07 -19.54
N GLN A 85 19.97 7.29 -20.06
CA GLN A 85 21.13 7.93 -20.69
C GLN A 85 22.10 8.48 -19.64
N ARG A 86 21.60 9.32 -18.72
CA ARG A 86 22.38 9.93 -17.63
C ARG A 86 21.49 10.23 -16.45
N VAL A 87 22.02 10.14 -15.23
CA VAL A 87 21.26 10.49 -14.03
C VAL A 87 21.69 11.88 -13.53
N HIS A 88 20.87 12.90 -13.79
CA HIS A 88 21.05 14.27 -13.31
C HIS A 88 19.88 14.72 -12.44
N LYS A 89 20.06 15.84 -11.71
CA LYS A 89 19.02 16.42 -10.85
C LYS A 89 17.72 16.66 -11.63
N THR A 90 17.80 17.25 -12.83
CA THR A 90 16.64 17.51 -13.69
C THR A 90 15.87 16.24 -14.07
N HIS A 91 16.56 15.15 -14.42
CA HIS A 91 15.90 13.89 -14.76
C HIS A 91 15.21 13.24 -13.55
N ARG A 92 15.74 13.46 -12.34
CA ARG A 92 15.06 13.05 -11.10
C ARG A 92 13.78 13.87 -10.88
N GLU A 93 13.84 15.18 -11.10
CA GLU A 93 12.66 16.06 -11.00
C GLU A 93 11.57 15.72 -12.04
N GLU A 94 11.96 15.31 -13.25
CA GLU A 94 11.04 14.80 -14.28
C GLU A 94 10.33 13.51 -13.82
N LEU A 95 11.08 12.57 -13.23
CA LEU A 95 10.50 11.36 -12.65
C LEU A 95 9.58 11.72 -11.48
N ASP A 96 10.01 12.59 -10.56
CA ASP A 96 9.21 13.03 -9.41
C ASP A 96 7.89 13.68 -9.87
N GLY A 97 7.92 14.44 -10.96
CA GLY A 97 6.70 14.97 -11.60
C GLY A 97 5.74 13.88 -12.08
N SER A 98 6.26 12.81 -12.67
CA SER A 98 5.48 11.65 -13.12
C SER A 98 4.94 10.83 -11.93
N LEU A 99 5.75 10.62 -10.89
CA LEU A 99 5.34 9.90 -9.68
C LEU A 99 4.29 10.67 -8.87
N TRP A 100 4.39 11.99 -8.83
CA TRP A 100 3.34 12.84 -8.28
C TRP A 100 2.01 12.61 -9.01
N LEU A 101 2.02 12.54 -10.35
CA LEU A 101 0.80 12.29 -11.12
C LEU A 101 0.28 10.85 -10.92
N LEU A 102 1.17 9.86 -10.85
CA LEU A 102 0.81 8.47 -10.52
C LEU A 102 0.08 8.41 -9.19
N ASN A 103 0.59 9.09 -8.16
CA ASN A 103 -0.06 9.18 -6.85
C ASN A 103 -1.49 9.73 -6.98
N LYS A 104 -1.66 10.86 -7.69
CA LYS A 104 -2.98 11.48 -7.87
C LYS A 104 -3.94 10.59 -8.64
N ILE A 105 -3.48 9.89 -9.69
CA ILE A 105 -4.30 8.94 -10.44
C ILE A 105 -4.77 7.79 -9.54
N LEU A 106 -3.87 7.16 -8.79
CA LEU A 106 -4.22 6.04 -7.91
C LEU A 106 -5.18 6.46 -6.80
N CYS A 107 -5.02 7.67 -6.23
CA CYS A 107 -5.88 8.17 -5.17
C CYS A 107 -7.25 8.69 -5.66
N LEU A 108 -7.31 9.35 -6.82
CA LEU A 108 -8.54 10.04 -7.30
C LEU A 108 -9.40 9.19 -8.24
N LEU A 109 -8.85 8.13 -8.85
CA LEU A 109 -9.55 7.24 -9.78
C LEU A 109 -9.68 5.78 -9.28
N PRO A 110 -9.95 5.53 -7.98
CA PRO A 110 -9.95 4.16 -7.47
C PRO A 110 -11.07 3.30 -8.09
N GLU A 111 -12.19 3.88 -8.54
CA GLU A 111 -13.26 3.16 -9.25
C GLU A 111 -12.82 2.61 -10.62
N LEU A 112 -12.01 3.36 -11.37
CA LEU A 112 -11.47 2.87 -12.64
C LEU A 112 -10.42 1.78 -12.39
N VAL A 113 -9.55 1.99 -11.41
CA VAL A 113 -8.55 0.99 -11.01
C VAL A 113 -9.22 -0.31 -10.59
N ALA A 114 -10.28 -0.26 -9.78
CA ALA A 114 -11.07 -1.43 -9.36
C ALA A 114 -11.62 -2.23 -10.55
N ARG A 115 -11.88 -1.56 -11.68
CA ARG A 115 -12.34 -2.16 -12.96
C ARG A 115 -11.20 -2.57 -13.89
N ARG A 116 -9.97 -2.70 -13.37
CA ARG A 116 -8.77 -3.06 -14.13
C ARG A 116 -8.41 -2.06 -15.24
N TRP A 117 -8.82 -0.81 -15.13
CA TRP A 117 -8.45 0.22 -16.09
C TRP A 117 -6.93 0.40 -16.12
N GLN A 118 -6.34 0.35 -17.32
CA GLN A 118 -4.90 0.46 -17.57
C GLN A 118 -4.04 -0.53 -16.75
N VAL A 119 -4.60 -1.67 -16.33
CA VAL A 119 -3.95 -2.60 -15.39
C VAL A 119 -2.58 -3.09 -15.87
N HIS A 120 -2.42 -3.35 -17.17
CA HIS A 120 -1.13 -3.81 -17.73
C HIS A 120 -0.09 -2.69 -17.76
N SER A 121 -0.47 -1.49 -18.19
CA SER A 121 0.45 -0.35 -18.28
C SER A 121 0.84 0.17 -16.91
N LEU A 122 -0.11 0.26 -15.96
CA LEU A 122 0.18 0.53 -14.55
C LEU A 122 1.07 -0.55 -13.94
N GLY A 123 0.80 -1.83 -14.21
CA GLY A 123 1.63 -2.94 -13.77
C GLY A 123 3.09 -2.83 -14.26
N ARG A 124 3.30 -2.39 -15.51
CA ARG A 124 4.63 -2.15 -16.07
C ARG A 124 5.37 -0.98 -15.41
N ILE A 125 4.67 0.13 -15.17
CA ILE A 125 5.24 1.28 -14.43
C ILE A 125 5.64 0.84 -13.01
N LEU A 126 4.75 0.15 -12.29
CA LEU A 126 5.00 -0.33 -10.93
C LEU A 126 6.13 -1.36 -10.87
N ALA A 127 6.20 -2.29 -11.83
CA ALA A 127 7.29 -3.27 -11.88
C ALA A 127 8.67 -2.60 -12.06
N LYS A 128 8.75 -1.49 -12.83
CA LYS A 128 9.98 -0.68 -12.94
C LYS A 128 10.35 0.02 -11.63
N LEU A 129 9.35 0.48 -10.85
CA LEU A 129 9.57 1.12 -9.55
C LEU A 129 9.97 0.12 -8.46
N LEU A 130 9.42 -1.10 -8.52
CA LEU A 130 9.67 -2.17 -7.56
C LEU A 130 10.98 -2.92 -7.78
N HIS A 131 11.64 -2.71 -8.91
CA HIS A 131 12.90 -3.36 -9.27
C HIS A 131 13.92 -3.24 -8.13
N TYR A 132 14.49 -4.37 -7.69
CA TYR A 132 15.39 -4.44 -6.52
C TYR A 132 16.67 -3.61 -6.68
N GLY A 133 17.10 -3.38 -7.93
CA GLY A 133 18.23 -2.50 -8.25
C GLY A 133 17.96 -1.00 -8.10
N ASN A 134 16.73 -0.58 -7.78
CA ASN A 134 16.46 0.82 -7.45
C ASN A 134 16.95 1.18 -6.04
N SER A 135 17.21 2.46 -5.82
CA SER A 135 17.44 3.01 -4.48
C SER A 135 16.30 2.63 -3.52
N VAL A 136 16.63 2.43 -2.25
CA VAL A 136 15.65 2.07 -1.21
C VAL A 136 14.52 3.10 -1.12
N LYS A 137 14.84 4.40 -1.31
CA LYS A 137 13.85 5.48 -1.32
C LYS A 137 12.83 5.31 -2.45
N LEU A 138 13.30 5.11 -3.69
CA LEU A 138 12.41 4.91 -4.84
C LEU A 138 11.60 3.62 -4.70
N ARG A 139 12.23 2.55 -4.21
CA ARG A 139 11.55 1.26 -4.01
C ARG A 139 10.47 1.35 -2.95
N ARG A 140 10.68 2.08 -1.85
CA ARG A 140 9.66 2.36 -0.82
C ARG A 140 8.44 3.05 -1.43
N GLU A 141 8.64 4.09 -2.24
CA GLU A 141 7.53 4.74 -2.96
C GLU A 141 6.85 3.77 -3.94
N GLY A 142 7.63 2.94 -4.64
CA GLY A 142 7.10 1.87 -5.51
C GLY A 142 6.19 0.89 -4.76
N VAL A 143 6.58 0.44 -3.57
CA VAL A 143 5.76 -0.41 -2.70
C VAL A 143 4.48 0.33 -2.29
N ARG A 144 4.57 1.59 -1.89
CA ARG A 144 3.40 2.41 -1.52
C ARG A 144 2.41 2.56 -2.68
N TYR A 145 2.88 2.91 -3.89
CA TYR A 145 2.04 3.00 -5.08
C TYR A 145 1.42 1.66 -5.46
N PHE A 146 2.21 0.58 -5.36
CA PHE A 146 1.69 -0.76 -5.59
C PHE A 146 0.55 -1.09 -4.63
N LEU A 147 0.66 -0.76 -3.34
CA LEU A 147 -0.38 -1.05 -2.35
C LEU A 147 -1.64 -0.19 -2.53
N LEU A 148 -1.50 1.07 -2.98
CA LEU A 148 -2.66 1.89 -3.39
C LEU A 148 -3.40 1.24 -4.57
N TRP A 149 -2.65 0.78 -5.58
CA TRP A 149 -3.21 0.11 -6.75
C TRP A 149 -3.83 -1.25 -6.40
N TYR A 150 -3.13 -2.06 -5.61
CA TYR A 150 -3.53 -3.42 -5.27
C TYR A 150 -4.77 -3.45 -4.38
N GLN A 151 -4.86 -2.57 -3.38
CA GLN A 151 -6.03 -2.49 -2.52
C GLN A 151 -7.26 -1.91 -3.25
N ALA A 152 -7.05 -1.03 -4.25
CA ALA A 152 -8.12 -0.54 -5.10
C ALA A 152 -8.65 -1.62 -6.07
N LEU A 153 -7.76 -2.48 -6.58
CA LEU A 153 -8.14 -3.67 -7.35
C LEU A 153 -8.92 -4.68 -6.48
N GLY A 154 -8.47 -4.91 -5.25
CA GLY A 154 -9.07 -5.90 -4.35
C GLY A 154 -9.13 -7.28 -4.99
N ASP A 155 -10.27 -7.96 -4.86
CA ASP A 155 -10.51 -9.28 -5.46
C ASP A 155 -10.55 -9.26 -6.98
N ASN A 156 -10.66 -8.08 -7.61
CA ASN A 156 -10.54 -7.95 -9.06
C ASN A 156 -9.09 -7.99 -9.53
N ALA A 157 -8.07 -8.07 -8.67
CA ALA A 157 -6.67 -8.11 -9.09
C ALA A 157 -6.38 -9.33 -10.00
N PRO A 158 -5.75 -9.15 -11.18
CA PRO A 158 -5.31 -10.28 -12.00
C PRO A 158 -4.17 -11.10 -11.36
N PRO A 159 -3.96 -12.37 -11.79
CA PRO A 159 -2.92 -13.24 -11.22
C PRO A 159 -1.51 -12.66 -11.20
N PHE A 160 -1.09 -11.93 -12.25
CA PHE A 160 0.24 -11.32 -12.30
C PHE A 160 0.43 -10.25 -11.20
N VAL A 161 -0.65 -9.57 -10.78
CA VAL A 161 -0.62 -8.59 -9.69
C VAL A 161 -0.40 -9.29 -8.36
N HIS A 162 -1.02 -10.46 -8.16
CA HIS A 162 -0.74 -11.30 -7.00
C HIS A 162 0.72 -11.75 -6.97
N GLY A 163 1.28 -12.16 -8.12
CA GLY A 163 2.71 -12.46 -8.25
C GLY A 163 3.59 -11.27 -7.83
N MET A 164 3.30 -10.06 -8.34
CA MET A 164 4.01 -8.85 -7.93
C MET A 164 3.92 -8.60 -6.42
N PHE A 165 2.76 -8.82 -5.80
CA PHE A 165 2.59 -8.65 -4.35
C PHE A 165 3.50 -9.56 -3.55
N THR A 166 3.76 -10.79 -4.02
CA THR A 166 4.63 -11.76 -3.33
C THR A 166 6.13 -11.49 -3.47
N GLU A 167 6.52 -10.56 -4.34
CA GLU A 167 7.92 -10.18 -4.62
C GLU A 167 8.31 -8.85 -3.97
N LEU A 168 7.42 -8.22 -3.19
CA LEU A 168 7.68 -6.92 -2.58
C LEU A 168 8.79 -6.95 -1.52
N VAL A 169 9.00 -8.09 -0.85
CA VAL A 169 10.04 -8.26 0.18
C VAL A 169 11.25 -9.02 -0.40
N PRO A 170 12.37 -8.33 -0.70
CA PRO A 170 13.59 -8.99 -1.16
C PRO A 170 14.10 -9.98 -0.13
N GLY A 171 14.62 -11.12 -0.57
CA GLY A 171 15.15 -12.14 0.33
C GLY A 171 14.07 -13.04 0.96
N LEU A 172 12.77 -12.71 0.85
CA LEU A 172 11.69 -13.65 1.14
C LEU A 172 11.17 -14.27 -0.15
N THR A 173 11.46 -15.56 -0.37
CA THR A 173 10.86 -16.32 -1.46
C THR A 173 9.51 -16.89 -1.02
N VAL A 174 8.42 -16.32 -1.51
CA VAL A 174 7.07 -16.87 -1.30
C VAL A 174 6.80 -17.97 -2.33
N PRO A 175 6.55 -19.23 -1.91
CA PRO A 175 6.22 -20.30 -2.84
C PRO A 175 4.94 -19.98 -3.61
N GLN A 176 5.02 -19.82 -4.92
CA GLN A 176 3.84 -19.66 -5.77
C GLN A 176 3.15 -21.03 -5.91
N LYS A 177 1.88 -21.14 -5.47
CA LYS A 177 1.07 -22.35 -5.71
C LYS A 177 0.98 -22.57 -7.23
N GLY A 178 1.58 -23.65 -7.72
CA GLY A 178 1.50 -24.08 -9.12
C GLY A 178 2.62 -23.60 -10.06
N LYS A 179 3.68 -22.92 -9.58
CA LYS A 179 4.85 -22.59 -10.41
C LYS A 179 6.15 -23.05 -9.73
N THR A 180 6.67 -24.18 -10.19
CA THR A 180 8.00 -24.68 -9.84
C THR A 180 9.05 -24.03 -10.73
N GLY A 181 9.75 -23.00 -10.25
CA GLY A 181 10.94 -22.48 -10.94
C GLY A 181 11.37 -21.08 -10.47
N PRO A 182 12.68 -20.78 -10.46
CA PRO A 182 13.17 -19.42 -10.21
C PRO A 182 12.95 -18.58 -11.47
N LEU A 183 12.33 -17.41 -11.31
CA LEU A 183 12.10 -16.40 -12.36
C LEU A 183 11.15 -16.86 -13.48
N ALA A 184 9.86 -16.58 -13.33
CA ALA A 184 8.93 -16.56 -14.45
C ALA A 184 8.33 -15.16 -14.59
N LEU A 185 9.18 -14.22 -14.98
CA LEU A 185 8.80 -12.95 -15.61
C LEU A 185 8.43 -13.18 -17.09
N ASP A 186 7.80 -14.32 -17.39
CA ASP A 186 7.06 -14.51 -18.62
C ASP A 186 5.61 -14.75 -18.17
N SER A 187 4.87 -13.65 -18.14
CA SER A 187 3.43 -13.74 -18.38
C SER A 187 3.33 -14.30 -19.80
N GLU A 188 3.29 -15.63 -19.93
CA GLU A 188 2.85 -16.28 -21.16
C GLU A 188 1.55 -15.60 -21.55
N PHE A 189 1.66 -14.75 -22.56
CA PHE A 189 0.54 -14.29 -23.34
C PHE A 189 -0.15 -15.56 -23.81
N ILE A 190 -1.32 -15.84 -23.26
CA ILE A 190 -2.03 -17.10 -23.45
C ILE A 190 -2.22 -17.28 -24.96
N ALA A 191 -1.40 -18.13 -25.59
CA ALA A 191 -1.40 -18.33 -27.04
C ALA A 191 -2.78 -18.80 -27.54
N THR A 192 -3.57 -19.42 -26.66
CA THR A 192 -4.96 -19.79 -26.94
C THR A 192 -5.92 -18.61 -27.10
N ASP A 193 -5.62 -17.42 -26.55
CA ASP A 193 -6.45 -16.22 -26.74
C ASP A 193 -6.29 -15.64 -28.15
N VAL A 194 -5.12 -15.81 -28.78
CA VAL A 194 -4.87 -15.43 -30.19
C VAL A 194 -5.51 -16.42 -31.15
N LEU A 195 -5.39 -17.72 -30.87
CA LEU A 195 -5.97 -18.79 -31.71
C LEU A 195 -7.50 -18.78 -31.71
N ASN A 196 -8.12 -18.24 -30.67
CA ASN A 196 -9.58 -18.12 -30.56
C ASN A 196 -10.13 -16.76 -31.04
N HIS A 197 -9.27 -15.83 -31.50
CA HIS A 197 -9.73 -14.52 -31.96
C HIS A 197 -10.42 -14.63 -33.33
N PRO A 198 -11.65 -14.12 -33.51
CA PRO A 198 -12.44 -14.31 -34.73
C PRO A 198 -11.80 -13.75 -36.01
N ASN A 199 -10.83 -12.84 -35.88
CA ASN A 199 -10.08 -12.24 -37.01
C ASN A 199 -8.75 -12.94 -37.37
N MET A 200 -8.33 -14.01 -36.68
CA MET A 200 -7.05 -14.71 -36.93
C MET A 200 -7.21 -16.12 -37.53
N LYS A 201 -8.38 -16.42 -38.12
CA LYS A 201 -8.57 -17.62 -38.96
C LYS A 201 -8.13 -17.31 -40.40
N GLY A 202 -6.83 -17.13 -40.62
CA GLY A 202 -6.24 -16.94 -41.94
C GLY A 202 -5.02 -17.84 -42.11
N GLU A 203 -5.02 -18.62 -43.19
CA GLU A 203 -4.05 -19.67 -43.52
C GLU A 203 -2.60 -19.24 -43.34
N LEU A 204 -1.83 -20.04 -42.58
CA LEU A 204 -0.37 -19.96 -42.49
C LEU A 204 0.24 -20.41 -43.82
N GLY A 205 0.26 -19.50 -44.80
CA GLY A 205 1.05 -19.62 -46.03
C GLY A 205 2.53 -19.36 -45.76
N GLY A 206 3.39 -20.28 -46.23
CA GLY A 206 4.81 -20.35 -45.91
C GLY A 206 5.60 -19.07 -46.17
N SER A 207 6.33 -18.63 -45.13
CA SER A 207 7.43 -17.68 -45.24
C SER A 207 8.74 -18.43 -45.02
N VAL A 208 9.71 -18.18 -45.90
CA VAL A 208 11.01 -18.87 -46.05
C VAL A 208 12.04 -18.44 -44.99
N PHE A 209 11.62 -17.82 -43.89
CA PHE A 209 12.49 -17.47 -42.78
C PHE A 209 12.30 -18.44 -41.62
N HIS A 210 13.32 -19.25 -41.35
CA HIS A 210 13.43 -20.09 -40.17
C HIS A 210 13.62 -19.21 -38.92
N ASP A 211 12.53 -18.68 -38.38
CA ASP A 211 12.46 -18.24 -36.97
C ASP A 211 11.04 -18.47 -36.44
N THR A 212 10.63 -19.73 -36.37
CA THR A 212 9.30 -20.15 -35.86
C THR A 212 9.30 -20.35 -34.34
N GLY A 213 9.93 -19.44 -33.59
CA GLY A 213 9.93 -19.47 -32.13
C GLY A 213 9.97 -18.11 -31.45
N ALA A 214 10.43 -17.05 -32.14
CA ALA A 214 10.43 -15.71 -31.60
C ALA A 214 9.24 -14.92 -32.14
N HIS A 215 8.21 -14.72 -31.31
CA HIS A 215 7.26 -13.64 -31.56
C HIS A 215 8.05 -12.32 -31.71
N PRO A 216 7.87 -11.55 -32.79
CA PRO A 216 8.69 -10.37 -33.09
C PRO A 216 8.47 -9.20 -32.12
N VAL A 217 7.57 -9.34 -31.15
CA VAL A 217 7.26 -8.33 -30.13
C VAL A 217 7.59 -8.92 -28.75
N LYS A 218 8.84 -8.77 -28.31
CA LYS A 218 9.21 -9.03 -26.91
C LYS A 218 8.96 -7.77 -26.08
N SER A 219 8.37 -7.93 -24.90
CA SER A 219 8.25 -6.83 -23.95
C SER A 219 9.65 -6.33 -23.57
N PRO A 220 9.91 -5.01 -23.54
CA PRO A 220 11.18 -4.48 -23.10
C PRO A 220 11.54 -4.99 -21.70
N GLU A 221 12.79 -5.38 -21.50
CA GLU A 221 13.30 -5.81 -20.20
C GLU A 221 13.15 -4.70 -19.17
N ILE A 222 12.75 -5.06 -17.95
CA ILE A 222 12.61 -4.12 -16.83
C ILE A 222 14.00 -3.90 -16.25
N GLN A 223 14.39 -2.63 -16.14
CA GLN A 223 15.69 -2.21 -15.61
C GLN A 223 15.48 -1.16 -14.51
N PRO A 224 16.43 -1.01 -13.58
CA PRO A 224 16.33 0.00 -12.53
C PRO A 224 16.31 1.42 -13.14
N LEU A 225 15.47 2.29 -12.57
CA LEU A 225 15.33 3.69 -12.96
C LEU A 225 16.38 4.57 -12.27
N ILE A 226 16.54 4.37 -10.95
CA ILE A 226 17.49 5.12 -10.13
C ILE A 226 18.23 4.12 -9.26
N PRO A 227 19.43 3.66 -9.67
CA PRO A 227 20.29 2.85 -8.84
C PRO A 227 20.69 3.55 -7.53
N PRO A 228 21.02 2.80 -6.47
CA PRO A 228 21.62 3.37 -5.27
C PRO A 228 22.94 4.09 -5.60
N SER A 229 23.31 5.08 -4.78
CA SER A 229 24.60 5.75 -4.93
C SER A 229 25.75 4.77 -4.69
N SER A 230 26.94 5.02 -5.24
CA SER A 230 28.11 4.15 -5.08
C SER A 230 28.57 3.94 -3.62
N HIS A 231 28.07 4.76 -2.69
CA HIS A 231 28.31 4.63 -1.24
C HIS A 231 27.24 3.79 -0.51
N GLU A 232 26.12 3.45 -1.17
CA GLU A 232 24.99 2.69 -0.63
C GLU A 232 25.06 1.20 -1.02
N ARG A 233 25.76 0.43 -0.18
CA ARG A 233 25.75 -1.05 0.01
C ARG A 233 25.85 -2.00 -1.19
N THR A 234 26.83 -2.91 -1.05
CA THR A 234 27.08 -4.15 -1.80
C THR A 234 26.51 -5.42 -1.14
N ALA A 235 25.79 -5.31 -0.01
CA ALA A 235 25.27 -6.47 0.72
C ALA A 235 23.92 -6.95 0.15
N ALA A 236 23.63 -8.25 0.29
CA ALA A 236 22.34 -8.83 -0.07
C ALA A 236 21.20 -8.16 0.74
N PRO A 237 20.02 -7.94 0.14
CA PRO A 237 18.88 -7.34 0.84
C PRO A 237 18.46 -8.17 2.06
N ASP A 238 18.28 -7.52 3.21
CA ASP A 238 17.74 -8.17 4.41
C ASP A 238 16.20 -8.27 4.31
N PRO A 239 15.61 -9.48 4.39
CA PRO A 239 14.15 -9.64 4.38
C PRO A 239 13.43 -8.86 5.49
N ARG A 240 14.10 -8.62 6.63
CA ARG A 240 13.58 -7.79 7.73
C ARG A 240 13.25 -6.38 7.24
N ASP A 241 14.17 -5.75 6.52
CA ASP A 241 14.03 -4.37 6.08
C ASP A 241 12.94 -4.24 5.01
N GLY A 242 12.86 -5.21 4.10
CA GLY A 242 11.78 -5.28 3.13
C GLY A 242 10.40 -5.48 3.76
N LEU A 243 10.31 -6.30 4.81
CA LEU A 243 9.08 -6.53 5.57
C LEU A 243 8.64 -5.27 6.32
N GLU A 244 9.59 -4.56 6.94
CA GLU A 244 9.33 -3.28 7.61
C GLU A 244 8.77 -2.24 6.63
N ILE A 245 9.37 -2.13 5.43
CA ILE A 245 8.84 -1.28 4.34
C ILE A 245 7.43 -1.68 3.95
N LEU A 246 7.15 -2.97 3.73
CA LEU A 246 5.83 -3.46 3.34
C LEU A 246 4.77 -3.06 4.38
N LEU A 247 5.01 -3.37 5.65
CA LEU A 247 4.07 -3.12 6.74
C LEU A 247 3.83 -1.63 6.99
N ASP A 248 4.87 -0.80 6.91
CA ASP A 248 4.73 0.65 7.02
C ASP A 248 3.93 1.20 5.82
N CYS A 249 4.25 0.78 4.60
CA CYS A 249 3.54 1.23 3.40
C CYS A 249 2.09 0.76 3.34
N MET A 250 1.76 -0.42 3.91
CA MET A 250 0.37 -0.87 4.05
C MET A 250 -0.44 0.16 4.83
N VAL A 251 0.06 0.64 5.97
CA VAL A 251 -0.63 1.65 6.78
C VAL A 251 -0.62 3.02 6.12
N GLN A 252 0.50 3.45 5.54
CA GLN A 252 0.58 4.73 4.83
C GLN A 252 -0.39 4.81 3.64
N SER A 253 -0.68 3.68 3.00
CA SER A 253 -1.63 3.62 1.89
C SER A 253 -3.11 3.64 2.33
N CYS A 254 -3.40 3.37 3.61
CA CYS A 254 -4.75 3.42 4.15
C CYS A 254 -5.31 4.84 4.10
N GLY A 255 -6.59 4.95 3.77
CA GLY A 255 -7.27 6.26 3.77
C GLY A 255 -6.96 7.18 2.59
N CYS A 256 -6.03 6.81 1.71
CA CYS A 256 -5.59 7.66 0.61
C CYS A 256 -6.55 7.65 -0.60
N LEU A 257 -7.34 6.58 -0.75
CA LEU A 257 -8.21 6.40 -1.91
C LEU A 257 -9.48 7.22 -1.78
N LYS A 258 -9.67 8.25 -2.60
CA LYS A 258 -10.91 9.03 -2.63
C LYS A 258 -11.98 8.29 -3.40
N TRP A 259 -12.72 7.45 -2.69
CA TRP A 259 -13.92 6.81 -3.20
C TRP A 259 -15.06 7.82 -3.36
N ARG A 260 -15.93 7.61 -4.34
CA ARG A 260 -17.16 8.41 -4.51
C ARG A 260 -18.08 8.28 -3.31
N ASP A 261 -18.23 7.05 -2.83
CA ASP A 261 -18.91 6.76 -1.56
C ASP A 261 -17.88 7.04 -0.45
N ASN A 262 -17.93 8.24 0.12
CA ASN A 262 -17.00 8.72 1.15
C ASN A 262 -17.25 8.02 2.51
N ASN A 263 -17.09 6.70 2.55
CA ASN A 263 -17.44 5.84 3.66
C ASN A 263 -16.20 5.16 4.27
N PRO A 264 -15.91 5.35 5.58
CA PRO A 264 -14.82 4.67 6.28
C PRO A 264 -14.77 3.15 6.09
N GLN A 265 -15.94 2.50 5.98
CA GLN A 265 -16.04 1.06 5.78
C GLN A 265 -15.32 0.57 4.53
N LYS A 266 -15.26 1.39 3.48
CA LYS A 266 -14.56 1.01 2.25
C LYS A 266 -13.05 0.97 2.48
N HIS A 267 -12.50 1.91 3.25
CA HIS A 267 -11.09 1.91 3.63
C HIS A 267 -10.74 0.77 4.59
N ILE A 268 -11.64 0.43 5.52
CA ILE A 268 -11.51 -0.74 6.40
C ILE A 268 -11.43 -2.02 5.55
N ARG A 269 -12.33 -2.18 4.57
CA ARG A 269 -12.33 -3.34 3.66
C ARG A 269 -11.05 -3.44 2.82
N THR A 270 -10.57 -2.33 2.25
CA THR A 270 -9.35 -2.35 1.44
C THR A 270 -8.11 -2.66 2.26
N PHE A 271 -8.02 -2.15 3.50
CA PHE A 271 -6.94 -2.54 4.39
C PHE A 271 -7.04 -3.99 4.86
N ASN A 272 -8.24 -4.48 5.20
CA ASN A 272 -8.45 -5.88 5.54
C ASN A 272 -8.05 -6.82 4.39
N PHE A 273 -8.34 -6.44 3.14
CA PHE A 273 -7.84 -7.15 1.97
C PHE A 273 -6.31 -7.25 1.97
N LEU A 274 -5.60 -6.13 2.19
CA LEU A 274 -4.13 -6.15 2.25
C LEU A 274 -3.62 -7.03 3.40
N LEU A 275 -4.22 -6.93 4.59
CA LEU A 275 -3.84 -7.74 5.76
C LEU A 275 -4.07 -9.23 5.50
N SER A 276 -5.21 -9.59 4.91
CA SER A 276 -5.54 -10.97 4.54
C SER A 276 -4.50 -11.53 3.56
N ARG A 277 -4.17 -10.78 2.51
CA ARG A 277 -3.13 -11.17 1.53
C ARG A 277 -1.76 -11.28 2.18
N PHE A 278 -1.41 -10.37 3.08
CA PHE A 278 -0.17 -10.47 3.84
C PHE A 278 -0.11 -11.76 4.67
N ARG A 279 -1.17 -12.08 5.43
CA ARG A 279 -1.29 -13.28 6.25
C ARG A 279 -1.21 -14.56 5.41
N GLU A 280 -1.82 -14.58 4.23
CA GLU A 280 -1.79 -15.74 3.34
C GLU A 280 -0.42 -15.99 2.71
N GLN A 281 0.26 -14.92 2.27
CA GLN A 281 1.43 -15.04 1.40
C GLN A 281 2.75 -14.97 2.15
N TYR A 282 2.88 -14.06 3.12
CA TYR A 282 4.15 -13.79 3.79
C TYR A 282 4.30 -14.57 5.09
N LEU A 283 3.24 -14.65 5.89
CA LEU A 283 3.31 -15.25 7.23
C LEU A 283 3.83 -16.71 7.24
N PRO A 284 3.37 -17.62 6.34
CA PRO A 284 3.86 -19.00 6.34
C PRO A 284 5.36 -19.12 5.99
N VAL A 285 5.93 -18.09 5.36
CA VAL A 285 7.31 -18.11 4.86
C VAL A 285 8.31 -17.81 5.98
N PHE A 286 8.04 -16.78 6.78
CA PHE A 286 8.93 -16.35 7.87
C PHE A 286 8.46 -16.81 9.26
N CYS A 287 7.22 -17.26 9.42
CA CYS A 287 6.68 -17.82 10.66
C CYS A 287 6.00 -19.17 10.42
N PRO A 288 6.76 -20.22 10.06
CA PRO A 288 6.20 -21.55 9.75
C PRO A 288 5.58 -22.25 10.99
N SER A 289 5.98 -21.82 12.19
CA SER A 289 5.45 -22.28 13.48
C SER A 289 4.13 -21.62 13.89
N PHE A 290 3.53 -20.80 13.01
CA PHE A 290 2.26 -20.13 13.27
C PHE A 290 1.14 -21.17 13.44
N ASP A 291 0.46 -21.13 14.58
CA ASP A 291 -0.65 -22.05 14.87
C ASP A 291 -1.99 -21.41 14.49
N TYR A 292 -2.53 -21.83 13.35
CA TYR A 292 -3.83 -21.36 12.83
C TYR A 292 -5.02 -21.85 13.66
N SER A 293 -4.82 -22.79 14.59
CA SER A 293 -5.86 -23.27 15.50
C SER A 293 -5.83 -22.60 16.87
N THR A 294 -4.89 -21.66 17.10
CA THR A 294 -4.88 -20.85 18.32
C THR A 294 -6.18 -20.05 18.41
N SER A 295 -6.92 -20.25 19.49
CA SER A 295 -8.12 -19.50 19.80
C SER A 295 -8.07 -19.02 21.24
N ILE A 296 -8.27 -17.72 21.46
CA ILE A 296 -8.42 -17.20 22.83
C ILE A 296 -9.75 -17.63 23.47
N TYR A 297 -10.71 -18.01 22.64
CA TYR A 297 -12.04 -18.45 23.04
C TYR A 297 -12.11 -19.96 23.29
N GLU A 298 -11.16 -20.72 22.74
CA GLU A 298 -11.04 -22.17 22.87
C GLU A 298 -9.57 -22.53 23.13
N PRO A 299 -9.05 -22.25 24.35
CA PRO A 299 -7.64 -22.43 24.64
C PRO A 299 -7.28 -23.93 24.67
N LYS A 300 -6.16 -24.28 24.06
CA LYS A 300 -5.59 -25.63 24.15
C LYS A 300 -5.10 -25.89 25.57
N MET A 301 -5.63 -26.93 26.19
CA MET A 301 -5.28 -27.35 27.56
C MET A 301 -4.10 -28.33 27.61
N ASP A 302 -3.54 -28.68 26.45
CA ASP A 302 -2.40 -29.60 26.34
C ASP A 302 -1.12 -28.98 26.93
N LEU A 303 -0.29 -29.83 27.56
CA LEU A 303 0.99 -29.39 28.09
C LEU A 303 1.97 -29.01 26.95
N PRO A 304 2.73 -27.91 27.09
CA PRO A 304 3.73 -27.53 26.11
C PRO A 304 4.82 -28.61 25.97
N ALA A 305 5.14 -29.00 24.73
CA ALA A 305 6.28 -29.86 24.44
C ALA A 305 7.59 -29.07 24.36
N MET A 306 8.72 -29.75 24.60
CA MET A 306 10.05 -29.16 24.38
C MET A 306 10.23 -28.80 22.91
N ARG A 307 10.59 -27.55 22.63
CA ARG A 307 10.66 -27.00 21.26
C ARG A 307 12.08 -27.10 20.74
N ASN A 308 12.21 -27.53 19.48
CA ASN A 308 13.46 -27.46 18.74
C ASN A 308 13.40 -26.27 17.79
N ILE A 309 14.28 -25.29 17.99
CA ILE A 309 14.36 -24.11 17.12
C ILE A 309 15.22 -24.48 15.91
N SER A 310 14.63 -24.44 14.73
CA SER A 310 15.36 -24.66 13.49
C SER A 310 16.24 -23.45 13.14
N LYS A 311 17.34 -23.67 12.41
CA LYS A 311 18.17 -22.57 11.87
C LYS A 311 17.37 -21.59 11.01
N ARG A 312 16.34 -22.07 10.31
CA ARG A 312 15.46 -21.23 9.49
C ARG A 312 14.63 -20.27 10.35
N GLU A 313 14.06 -20.76 11.44
CA GLU A 313 13.30 -19.92 12.39
C GLU A 313 14.21 -18.90 13.08
N GLU A 314 15.46 -19.28 13.39
CA GLU A 314 16.44 -18.36 13.95
C GLU A 314 16.75 -17.20 13.00
N VAL A 315 17.00 -17.50 11.72
CA VAL A 315 17.24 -16.48 10.67
C VAL A 315 16.01 -15.59 10.46
N MET A 316 14.81 -16.16 10.50
CA MET A 316 13.55 -15.42 10.27
C MET A 316 13.02 -14.71 11.53
N SER A 317 13.62 -14.93 12.70
CA SER A 317 13.18 -14.34 13.97
C SER A 317 13.16 -12.80 13.92
N SER A 318 14.05 -12.17 13.14
CA SER A 318 14.05 -10.72 12.92
C SER A 318 12.77 -10.22 12.24
N CYS A 319 12.20 -11.00 11.32
CA CYS A 319 10.93 -10.71 10.65
C CYS A 319 9.74 -10.84 11.61
N ILE A 320 9.75 -11.86 12.48
CA ILE A 320 8.74 -12.04 13.54
C ILE A 320 8.78 -10.84 14.50
N VAL A 321 9.98 -10.42 14.92
CA VAL A 321 10.15 -9.22 15.77
C VAL A 321 9.55 -7.98 15.12
N VAL A 322 9.80 -7.75 13.82
CA VAL A 322 9.22 -6.63 13.08
C VAL A 322 7.68 -6.69 13.11
N LEU A 323 7.09 -7.86 12.89
CA LEU A 323 5.64 -8.03 12.92
C LEU A 323 5.06 -7.81 14.33
N VAL A 324 5.69 -8.33 15.38
CA VAL A 324 5.27 -8.12 16.79
C VAL A 324 5.27 -6.62 17.12
N ILE A 325 6.35 -5.93 16.79
CA ILE A 325 6.47 -4.48 17.03
C ILE A 325 5.41 -3.72 16.24
N TRP A 326 5.18 -4.09 14.97
CA TRP A 326 4.17 -3.46 14.14
C TRP A 326 2.75 -3.64 14.69
N ILE A 327 2.35 -4.86 15.08
CA ILE A 327 1.04 -5.11 15.70
C ILE A 327 0.88 -4.33 17.00
N ALA A 328 1.94 -4.28 17.83
CA ALA A 328 1.92 -3.54 19.09
C ALA A 328 1.70 -2.04 18.91
N LYS A 329 2.17 -1.42 17.80
CA LYS A 329 1.92 0.00 17.51
C LYS A 329 0.43 0.35 17.49
N TYR A 330 -0.45 -0.61 17.14
CA TYR A 330 -1.88 -0.38 16.95
C TYR A 330 -2.76 -0.96 18.07
N THR A 331 -2.22 -1.91 18.83
CA THR A 331 -2.96 -2.67 19.86
C THR A 331 -2.61 -2.29 21.30
N HIS A 332 -1.49 -1.59 21.53
CA HIS A 332 -1.04 -1.17 22.86
C HIS A 332 -1.41 0.29 23.17
N GLU A 333 -2.52 0.50 23.91
CA GLU A 333 -3.13 1.81 24.18
C GLU A 333 -2.16 2.84 24.81
N ARG A 334 -1.32 2.45 25.78
CA ARG A 334 -0.37 3.40 26.42
C ARG A 334 0.72 3.92 25.49
N HIS A 335 1.10 3.15 24.47
CA HIS A 335 2.07 3.59 23.46
C HIS A 335 1.46 4.58 22.45
N ILE A 336 0.13 4.60 22.31
CA ILE A 336 -0.58 5.62 21.52
C ILE A 336 -0.62 6.95 22.28
N SER A 337 -0.84 6.89 23.61
CA SER A 337 -0.89 8.09 24.46
C SER A 337 0.48 8.75 24.66
N THR A 338 1.56 7.97 24.78
CA THR A 338 2.94 8.52 24.92
C THR A 338 3.52 9.04 23.59
N LYS A 339 2.97 8.64 22.45
CA LYS A 339 3.40 9.14 21.12
C LYS A 339 2.70 10.42 20.68
N LEU A 340 1.58 10.79 21.28
CA LEU A 340 1.02 12.15 21.15
C LEU A 340 2.00 13.22 21.64
N ASP A 341 2.92 12.86 22.56
CA ASP A 341 3.96 13.76 23.05
C ASP A 341 5.33 13.61 22.36
N ASN A 342 5.59 12.59 21.53
CA ASN A 342 6.96 12.31 21.05
C ASN A 342 7.09 11.62 19.69
N VAL A 343 6.09 11.66 18.81
CA VAL A 343 6.26 11.22 17.41
C VAL A 343 5.92 12.37 16.49
N GLN A 344 6.97 13.11 16.12
CA GLN A 344 7.10 13.64 14.77
C GLN A 344 7.04 12.44 13.82
N ILE A 345 5.82 12.05 13.45
CA ILE A 345 5.61 11.42 12.15
C ILE A 345 5.97 12.54 11.19
N ASP A 346 6.89 12.28 10.29
CA ASP A 346 7.33 13.21 9.26
C ASP A 346 6.09 13.68 8.46
N GLU A 347 5.48 14.77 8.93
CA GLU A 347 4.17 15.29 8.50
C GLU A 347 4.25 15.82 7.06
N ASP A 348 5.47 16.12 6.60
CA ASP A 348 5.77 16.73 5.32
C ASP A 348 5.50 15.81 4.10
N ALA A 349 5.37 14.50 4.30
CA ALA A 349 4.99 13.56 3.23
C ALA A 349 3.49 13.16 3.23
N ILE A 350 2.73 13.58 4.25
CA ILE A 350 1.42 13.03 4.60
C ILE A 350 0.27 14.02 4.36
N GLY A 351 0.59 15.31 4.12
CA GLY A 351 -0.30 16.47 4.26
C GLY A 351 -1.66 16.45 3.55
N GLU A 352 -1.88 15.60 2.53
CA GLU A 352 -3.18 15.51 1.84
C GLU A 352 -3.97 14.22 2.11
N ASN A 353 -3.33 13.13 2.54
CA ASN A 353 -4.02 11.84 2.68
C ASN A 353 -4.51 11.60 4.12
N SER A 354 -3.78 12.13 5.12
CA SER A 354 -4.27 12.14 6.51
C SER A 354 -5.53 13.01 6.65
N SER A 355 -5.65 14.07 5.84
CA SER A 355 -6.83 14.94 5.84
C SER A 355 -8.11 14.22 5.37
N LEU A 356 -8.01 13.22 4.48
CA LEU A 356 -9.17 12.47 4.01
C LEU A 356 -9.82 11.64 5.11
N LEU A 357 -9.03 10.89 5.89
CA LEU A 357 -9.55 10.12 7.02
C LEU A 357 -9.95 11.03 8.17
N SER A 358 -9.18 12.09 8.46
CA SER A 358 -9.52 13.01 9.54
C SER A 358 -10.84 13.74 9.30
N ASN A 359 -11.16 14.09 8.04
CA ASN A 359 -12.46 14.64 7.65
C ASN A 359 -13.62 13.66 7.90
N LEU A 360 -13.34 12.35 7.98
CA LEU A 360 -14.29 11.31 8.34
C LEU A 360 -14.32 10.99 9.85
N GLY A 361 -13.57 11.75 10.67
CA GLY A 361 -13.42 11.49 12.09
C GLY A 361 -12.61 10.22 12.40
N TYR A 362 -11.82 9.72 11.43
CA TYR A 362 -11.02 8.52 11.57
C TYR A 362 -9.52 8.84 11.54
N THR A 363 -8.74 8.09 12.31
CA THR A 363 -7.28 8.09 12.17
C THR A 363 -6.83 6.80 11.49
N GLN A 364 -5.67 6.82 10.81
CA GLN A 364 -5.08 5.60 10.27
C GLN A 364 -4.88 4.55 11.38
N THR A 365 -4.45 4.99 12.57
CA THR A 365 -4.29 4.13 13.75
C THR A 365 -5.61 3.46 14.16
N GLN A 366 -6.71 4.22 14.20
CA GLN A 366 -8.02 3.68 14.54
C GLN A 366 -8.48 2.67 13.49
N LEU A 367 -8.34 2.99 12.20
CA LEU A 367 -8.68 2.09 11.10
C LEU A 367 -7.95 0.75 11.19
N VAL A 368 -6.63 0.79 11.42
CA VAL A 368 -5.82 -0.43 11.55
C VAL A 368 -6.27 -1.23 12.76
N ARG A 369 -6.52 -0.57 13.90
CA ARG A 369 -7.02 -1.22 15.12
C ARG A 369 -8.37 -1.89 14.89
N ASP A 370 -9.30 -1.20 14.24
CA ASP A 370 -10.63 -1.73 13.97
C ASP A 370 -10.56 -2.98 13.09
N VAL A 371 -9.65 -3.03 12.12
CA VAL A 371 -9.43 -4.25 11.33
C VAL A 371 -8.82 -5.37 12.19
N LEU A 372 -7.82 -5.08 13.03
CA LEU A 372 -7.21 -6.09 13.91
C LEU A 372 -8.20 -6.67 14.91
N TYR A 373 -9.17 -5.88 15.37
CA TYR A 373 -10.22 -6.28 16.32
C TYR A 373 -11.57 -6.59 15.65
N SER A 374 -11.63 -6.65 14.31
CA SER A 374 -12.90 -6.77 13.59
C SER A 374 -13.58 -8.15 13.71
N SER A 375 -12.80 -9.20 13.99
CA SER A 375 -13.30 -10.58 14.01
C SER A 375 -12.49 -11.46 14.97
N ARG A 376 -13.08 -12.60 15.36
CA ARG A 376 -12.36 -13.61 16.16
C ARG A 376 -11.09 -14.11 15.47
N ASP A 377 -11.12 -14.27 14.15
CA ASP A 377 -9.96 -14.71 13.36
C ASP A 377 -8.82 -13.68 13.41
N THR A 378 -9.11 -12.38 13.27
CA THR A 378 -8.08 -11.33 13.34
C THR A 378 -7.56 -11.14 14.77
N VAL A 379 -8.40 -11.29 15.78
CA VAL A 379 -7.99 -11.28 17.20
C VAL A 379 -7.09 -12.48 17.51
N ASN A 380 -7.48 -13.69 17.09
CA ASN A 380 -6.66 -14.90 17.22
C ASN A 380 -5.31 -14.74 16.52
N PHE A 381 -5.29 -14.12 15.33
CA PHE A 381 -4.05 -13.76 14.64
C PHE A 381 -3.15 -12.84 15.49
N VAL A 382 -3.70 -11.76 16.05
CA VAL A 382 -2.94 -10.84 16.93
C VAL A 382 -2.35 -11.59 18.13
N HIS A 383 -3.16 -12.40 18.81
CA HIS A 383 -2.71 -13.17 19.97
C HIS A 383 -1.66 -14.21 19.61
N GLU A 384 -1.82 -14.88 18.48
CA GLU A 384 -0.85 -15.85 17.99
C GLU A 384 0.50 -15.17 17.66
N ILE A 385 0.50 -13.97 17.07
CA ILE A 385 1.74 -13.21 16.87
C ILE A 385 2.42 -12.86 18.20
N TYR A 386 1.65 -12.47 19.22
CA TYR A 386 2.22 -12.26 20.54
C TYR A 386 2.73 -13.56 21.18
N ARG A 387 2.04 -14.69 20.96
CA ARG A 387 2.52 -16.01 21.38
C ARG A 387 3.88 -16.31 20.76
N GLN A 388 4.06 -16.04 19.46
CA GLN A 388 5.35 -16.22 18.77
C GLN A 388 6.49 -15.41 19.42
N ALA A 389 6.19 -14.24 20.01
CA ALA A 389 7.19 -13.48 20.76
C ALA A 389 7.75 -14.25 21.97
N PHE A 390 6.92 -15.06 22.64
CA PHE A 390 7.36 -15.94 23.75
C PHE A 390 8.06 -17.21 23.28
N LEU A 391 7.97 -17.52 21.98
CA LEU A 391 8.55 -18.74 21.41
C LEU A 391 9.97 -18.51 20.86
N MET A 392 10.47 -17.28 20.80
CA MET A 392 11.83 -17.03 20.30
C MET A 392 12.92 -17.54 21.25
N SER A 393 14.17 -17.57 20.78
CA SER A 393 15.35 -18.03 21.54
C SER A 393 15.86 -17.03 22.57
N PHE A 394 15.44 -15.76 22.49
CA PHE A 394 15.91 -14.65 23.32
C PHE A 394 17.43 -14.43 23.30
N THR A 395 18.07 -14.78 22.18
CA THR A 395 19.52 -14.64 21.98
C THR A 395 19.93 -13.23 21.58
N SER A 396 18.97 -12.38 21.17
CA SER A 396 19.23 -11.00 20.79
C SER A 396 18.38 -10.00 21.58
N LYS A 397 18.88 -8.76 21.70
CA LYS A 397 18.17 -7.66 22.37
C LYS A 397 16.79 -7.40 21.75
N SER A 398 16.67 -7.49 20.43
CA SER A 398 15.42 -7.24 19.71
C SER A 398 14.35 -8.31 19.97
N GLN A 399 14.76 -9.58 20.14
CA GLN A 399 13.84 -10.66 20.53
C GLN A 399 13.32 -10.47 21.95
N ILE A 400 14.21 -10.11 22.89
CA ILE A 400 13.84 -9.81 24.28
C ILE A 400 12.87 -8.62 24.33
N GLU A 401 13.11 -7.59 23.53
CA GLU A 401 12.25 -6.41 23.46
C GLU A 401 10.85 -6.76 22.93
N ALA A 402 10.75 -7.56 21.86
CA ALA A 402 9.47 -8.03 21.35
C ALA A 402 8.64 -8.79 22.41
N MET A 403 9.28 -9.63 23.22
CA MET A 403 8.62 -10.29 24.35
C MET A 403 8.16 -9.30 25.42
N ARG A 404 9.00 -8.32 25.80
CA ARG A 404 8.63 -7.28 26.77
C ARG A 404 7.44 -6.45 26.29
N ILE A 405 7.42 -6.11 25.01
CA ILE A 405 6.29 -5.43 24.37
C ILE A 405 5.03 -6.28 24.49
N ALA A 406 5.07 -7.57 24.13
CA ALA A 406 3.93 -8.47 24.26
C ALA A 406 3.39 -8.53 25.71
N ILE A 407 4.28 -8.66 26.70
CA ILE A 407 3.92 -8.62 28.12
C ILE A 407 3.24 -7.28 28.48
N SER A 408 3.78 -6.16 28.00
CA SER A 408 3.19 -4.83 28.25
C SER A 408 1.79 -4.70 27.65
N VAL A 409 1.58 -5.20 26.44
CA VAL A 409 0.26 -5.19 25.78
C VAL A 409 -0.75 -6.00 26.57
N TYR A 410 -0.39 -7.24 26.98
CA TYR A 410 -1.27 -8.07 27.79
C TYR A 410 -1.59 -7.44 29.14
N ARG A 411 -0.58 -6.90 29.83
CA ARG A 411 -0.78 -6.18 31.10
C ARG A 411 -1.76 -5.04 30.92
N ASP A 412 -1.63 -4.28 29.84
CA ASP A 412 -2.51 -3.15 29.55
C ASP A 412 -3.94 -3.61 29.29
N TRP A 413 -4.17 -4.59 28.41
CA TRP A 413 -5.51 -5.13 28.17
C TRP A 413 -6.20 -5.67 29.42
N MET A 414 -5.45 -6.32 30.32
CA MET A 414 -5.98 -6.82 31.59
C MET A 414 -6.22 -5.71 32.64
N SER A 415 -5.54 -4.57 32.50
CA SER A 415 -5.64 -3.44 33.44
C SER A 415 -6.60 -2.34 32.99
N THR A 416 -6.90 -2.25 31.69
CA THR A 416 -7.85 -1.28 31.13
C THR A 416 -9.28 -1.63 31.58
N ILE A 417 -10.03 -0.62 32.03
CA ILE A 417 -11.42 -0.76 32.46
C ILE A 417 -12.29 0.22 31.63
N PRO A 418 -13.28 -0.28 30.87
CA PRO A 418 -13.59 -1.69 30.64
C PRO A 418 -12.50 -2.37 29.77
N PRO A 419 -12.30 -3.70 29.89
CA PRO A 419 -11.35 -4.40 29.04
C PRO A 419 -11.81 -4.33 27.57
N PRO A 420 -10.89 -4.53 26.60
CA PRO A 420 -11.24 -4.56 25.19
C PRO A 420 -12.43 -5.50 24.90
N PRO A 421 -13.38 -5.11 24.03
CA PRO A 421 -14.60 -5.89 23.79
C PRO A 421 -14.38 -7.35 23.43
N PHE A 422 -13.29 -7.67 22.73
CA PHE A 422 -12.96 -9.04 22.33
C PHE A 422 -12.53 -9.94 23.49
N LEU A 423 -12.26 -9.38 24.68
CA LEU A 423 -11.97 -10.12 25.92
C LEU A 423 -13.20 -10.28 26.82
N LEU A 424 -14.32 -9.65 26.47
CA LEU A 424 -15.58 -9.81 27.19
C LEU A 424 -16.28 -11.11 26.76
N GLU A 425 -17.10 -11.65 27.65
CA GLU A 425 -18.00 -12.75 27.28
C GLU A 425 -18.98 -12.26 26.19
N PRO A 426 -19.27 -13.08 25.16
CA PRO A 426 -20.22 -12.71 24.13
C PRO A 426 -21.61 -12.48 24.74
N ASP A 427 -22.26 -11.36 24.38
CA ASP A 427 -23.61 -11.04 24.84
C ASP A 427 -24.57 -12.19 24.48
N THR A 428 -25.19 -12.79 25.50
CA THR A 428 -26.09 -13.96 25.38
C THR A 428 -27.30 -13.70 24.46
N SER A 429 -27.58 -12.45 24.10
CA SER A 429 -28.67 -12.03 23.21
C SER A 429 -28.51 -12.50 21.76
N GLU A 430 -27.30 -12.51 21.19
CA GLU A 430 -27.07 -12.89 19.78
C GLU A 430 -27.03 -14.40 19.55
N ALA A 431 -26.77 -15.19 20.59
CA ALA A 431 -26.81 -16.65 20.52
C ALA A 431 -28.23 -17.20 20.26
N SER A 432 -29.27 -16.43 20.58
CA SER A 432 -30.67 -16.82 20.41
C SER A 432 -31.22 -16.67 18.97
N LEU A 433 -30.52 -15.93 18.10
CA LEU A 433 -30.98 -15.64 16.74
C LEU A 433 -30.32 -16.51 15.65
N SER A 434 -29.30 -17.30 16.01
CA SER A 434 -28.65 -18.25 15.09
C SER A 434 -29.07 -19.72 15.29
N GLY A 435 -29.93 -20.00 16.29
CA GLY A 435 -30.37 -21.36 16.64
C GLY A 435 -31.80 -21.73 16.19
N SER A 436 -32.51 -20.90 15.44
CA SER A 436 -33.94 -21.12 15.12
C SER A 436 -34.28 -21.01 13.63
N SER A 437 -33.41 -21.53 12.76
CA SER A 437 -33.73 -21.74 11.34
C SER A 437 -33.08 -23.01 10.78
N SER A 438 -33.28 -24.13 11.48
CA SER A 438 -33.00 -25.45 10.95
C SER A 438 -33.67 -26.52 11.81
N GLU A 439 -35.00 -26.51 11.85
CA GLU A 439 -35.82 -27.68 12.18
C GLU A 439 -37.29 -27.33 11.95
N LEU A 440 -37.79 -27.62 10.75
CA LEU A 440 -39.05 -28.33 10.50
C LEU A 440 -39.22 -28.49 8.98
N GLN A 441 -39.59 -29.72 8.63
CA GLN A 441 -39.83 -30.29 7.30
C GLN A 441 -40.85 -29.53 6.47
#